data_AF-A0AAV7MN15-F1
#
_entry.id   AF-A0AAV7MN15-F1
#
_cell.length_a   1.000
_cell.length_b   1.000
_cell.length_c   1.000
_cell.angle_alpha   90.00
_cell.angle_beta   90.00
_cell.angle_gamma   90.00
#
_symmetry.space_group_name_H-M   'P 1'
#
loop_
_entity.id
_entity.type
_entity.pdbx_description
1 polymer ?
#
loop_
_entity_poly.entity_id
_entity_poly.type
_entity_poly.pdbx_seq_one_letter_code
_entity_poly.pdbx_strand_id
1 'polypeptide(L)'
;MNLDCIGLDWRKARLMYSTSPWDTARFHPPSVVGTMGSAAATAKLLSLNADQCAHALAIAASLAGAPTANAATLAKPLHIGNATRLGMEAALLAAHRMEANPLFLDDVPGCSGFSAFYGDYQPSPLALPDQDYSFLLEKQDIAFKRFPAHLGMHWVADAAISVRNRVINMMGFFNPAAICSVLVLWILEEAPQPRLAP
;
A
#
# COMPACT_ATOMS: atom_id res chain seq x y z
N MET A 1 -15.46 17.72 -6.80
CA MET A 1 -14.16 17.05 -7.03
C MET A 1 -14.02 16.76 -8.51
N ASN A 2 -13.02 17.31 -9.20
CA ASN A 2 -12.71 16.91 -10.57
C ASN A 2 -11.95 15.57 -10.51
N LEU A 3 -12.49 14.54 -11.16
CA LEU A 3 -12.12 13.12 -10.99
C LEU A 3 -10.97 12.65 -11.92
N ASP A 4 -10.33 13.58 -12.63
CA ASP A 4 -9.36 13.24 -13.69
C ASP A 4 -8.07 12.60 -13.18
N CYS A 5 -7.76 12.73 -11.89
CA CYS A 5 -6.50 12.26 -11.30
C CYS A 5 -6.62 10.97 -10.44
N ILE A 6 -7.83 10.46 -10.20
CA ILE A 6 -8.08 9.51 -9.10
C ILE A 6 -7.62 8.08 -9.40
N GLY A 7 -7.58 7.67 -10.67
CA GLY A 7 -7.22 6.30 -11.06
C GLY A 7 -5.79 5.88 -10.70
N LEU A 8 -4.86 6.83 -10.55
CA LEU A 8 -3.43 6.56 -10.33
C LEU A 8 -2.89 7.06 -8.97
N ASP A 9 -3.54 8.03 -8.33
CA ASP A 9 -2.99 8.70 -7.14
C ASP A 9 -3.70 8.36 -5.82
N TRP A 10 -4.48 7.29 -5.73
CA TRP A 10 -4.92 6.79 -4.42
C TRP A 10 -3.72 6.33 -3.56
N ARG A 11 -2.54 6.10 -4.14
CA ARG A 11 -1.32 5.83 -3.35
C ARG A 11 -0.93 7.01 -2.45
N LYS A 12 -1.28 8.26 -2.79
CA LYS A 12 -1.26 9.37 -1.81
C LYS A 12 -2.13 9.04 -0.63
N ALA A 13 -3.34 8.53 -0.85
CA ALA A 13 -4.22 8.08 0.21
C ALA A 13 -3.51 7.09 1.17
N ARG A 14 -2.73 6.11 0.69
CA ARG A 14 -1.96 5.22 1.59
C ARG A 14 -0.87 5.94 2.42
N LEU A 15 -0.19 6.94 1.87
CA LEU A 15 0.77 7.79 2.60
C LEU A 15 0.06 8.84 3.49
N MET A 16 -1.19 9.16 3.18
CA MET A 16 -2.03 10.11 3.89
C MET A 16 -2.86 9.46 5.01
N TYR A 17 -2.81 8.14 5.19
CA TYR A 17 -3.66 7.45 6.19
C TYR A 17 -2.90 6.81 7.34
N SER A 18 -1.55 6.80 7.34
CA SER A 18 -0.77 6.32 8.48
C SER A 18 0.66 6.84 8.41
N THR A 19 1.16 7.35 9.53
CA THR A 19 2.54 7.82 9.67
C THR A 19 3.52 6.69 10.00
N SER A 20 3.00 5.50 10.27
CA SER A 20 3.75 4.40 10.85
C SER A 20 3.98 3.27 9.83
N PRO A 21 5.24 2.88 9.55
CA PRO A 21 5.52 1.76 8.65
C PRO A 21 5.07 0.39 9.22
N TRP A 22 4.62 0.33 10.48
CA TRP A 22 4.15 -0.87 11.19
C TRP A 22 2.65 -1.14 11.08
N ASP A 23 1.89 -0.31 10.36
CA ASP A 23 0.43 -0.49 10.20
C ASP A 23 0.02 -1.69 9.31
N THR A 24 1.02 -2.45 8.83
CA THR A 24 0.79 -3.69 8.09
C THR A 24 0.63 -4.90 9.00
N ALA A 25 0.51 -4.72 10.32
CA ALA A 25 0.42 -5.83 11.25
C ALA A 25 -0.95 -6.55 11.19
N ARG A 26 -2.04 -5.82 10.89
CA ARG A 26 -3.42 -6.35 10.93
C ARG A 26 -3.94 -6.77 9.56
N PHE A 27 -3.89 -5.84 8.60
CA PHE A 27 -4.40 -6.07 7.25
C PHE A 27 -3.30 -5.99 6.20
N HIS A 28 -3.39 -6.86 5.20
CA HIS A 28 -2.45 -6.88 4.10
C HIS A 28 -2.74 -5.67 3.20
N PRO A 29 -1.85 -4.67 3.10
CA PRO A 29 -2.21 -3.39 2.50
C PRO A 29 -2.82 -3.48 1.10
N PRO A 30 -2.34 -4.36 0.19
CA PRO A 30 -2.94 -4.46 -1.13
C PRO A 30 -4.42 -4.85 -1.16
N SER A 31 -4.97 -5.54 -0.15
CA SER A 31 -6.41 -5.83 -0.08
C SER A 31 -7.25 -4.71 0.53
N VAL A 32 -6.61 -3.75 1.21
CA VAL A 32 -7.29 -2.56 1.72
C VAL A 32 -7.33 -1.52 0.61
N VAL A 33 -6.15 -1.00 0.30
CA VAL A 33 -6.02 0.17 -0.55
C VAL A 33 -6.04 -0.17 -2.05
N GLY A 34 -5.70 -1.42 -2.42
CA GLY A 34 -5.85 -1.89 -3.80
C GLY A 34 -7.32 -2.03 -4.21
N THR A 35 -8.21 -2.32 -3.26
CA THR A 35 -9.66 -2.38 -3.50
C THR A 35 -10.20 -0.99 -3.83
N MET A 36 -9.78 0.02 -3.06
CA MET A 36 -10.09 1.43 -3.33
C MET A 36 -9.56 1.86 -4.70
N GLY A 37 -8.32 1.49 -5.01
CA GLY A 37 -7.70 1.77 -6.31
C GLY A 37 -8.42 1.16 -7.49
N SER A 38 -8.84 -0.10 -7.37
CA SER A 38 -9.63 -0.78 -8.40
C SER A 38 -10.99 -0.11 -8.60
N ALA A 39 -11.67 0.29 -7.52
CA ALA A 39 -12.93 1.03 -7.60
C ALA A 39 -12.75 2.38 -8.30
N ALA A 40 -11.74 3.15 -7.93
CA ALA A 40 -11.47 4.45 -8.54
C ALA A 40 -11.08 4.34 -10.03
N ALA A 41 -10.23 3.38 -10.39
CA ALA A 41 -9.86 3.12 -11.77
C ALA A 41 -11.06 2.67 -12.62
N THR A 42 -11.90 1.79 -12.08
CA THR A 42 -13.12 1.32 -12.76
C THR A 42 -14.15 2.45 -12.89
N ALA A 43 -14.36 3.25 -11.86
CA ALA A 43 -15.25 4.42 -11.90
C ALA A 43 -14.81 5.42 -12.97
N LYS A 44 -13.49 5.66 -13.09
CA LYS A 44 -12.93 6.50 -14.16
C LYS A 44 -13.15 5.90 -15.55
N LEU A 45 -12.93 4.59 -15.72
CA LEU A 45 -13.18 3.89 -16.98
C LEU A 45 -14.65 3.96 -17.41
N LEU A 46 -15.57 3.85 -16.45
CA LEU A 46 -17.01 3.92 -16.69
C LEU A 46 -17.54 5.37 -16.78
N SER A 47 -16.67 6.38 -16.64
CA SER A 47 -17.05 7.80 -16.63
C SER A 47 -18.16 8.13 -15.63
N LEU A 48 -18.08 7.54 -14.43
CA LEU A 48 -19.02 7.82 -13.35
C LEU A 48 -18.91 9.28 -12.89
N ASN A 49 -20.03 9.87 -12.46
CA ASN A 49 -20.04 11.22 -11.90
C ASN A 49 -19.46 11.25 -10.47
N ALA A 50 -19.34 12.45 -9.88
CA ALA A 50 -18.74 12.63 -8.55
C ALA A 50 -19.44 11.86 -7.44
N ASP A 51 -20.78 11.86 -7.43
CA ASP A 51 -21.57 11.19 -6.41
C ASP A 51 -21.44 9.67 -6.53
N GLN A 52 -21.52 9.14 -7.76
CA GLN A 52 -21.29 7.72 -8.03
C GLN A 52 -19.87 7.28 -7.66
N CYS A 53 -18.86 8.13 -7.88
CA CYS A 53 -17.49 7.84 -7.44
C CYS A 53 -17.39 7.76 -5.92
N ALA A 54 -18.04 8.67 -5.19
CA ALA A 54 -18.06 8.64 -3.73
C ALA A 54 -18.72 7.36 -3.20
N HIS A 55 -19.86 6.96 -3.77
CA HIS A 55 -20.51 5.70 -3.43
C HIS A 55 -19.66 4.47 -3.80
N ALA A 56 -18.99 4.47 -4.95
CA ALA A 56 -18.10 3.38 -5.35
C ALA A 56 -16.97 3.16 -4.33
N LEU A 57 -16.34 4.24 -3.85
CA LEU A 57 -15.30 4.16 -2.83
C LEU A 57 -15.85 3.72 -1.48
N ALA A 58 -17.02 4.22 -1.07
CA ALA A 58 -17.68 3.82 0.16
C ALA A 58 -18.08 2.32 0.17
N ILE A 59 -18.60 1.80 -0.94
CA ILE A 59 -18.88 0.36 -1.12
C ILE A 59 -17.57 -0.43 -1.08
N ALA A 60 -16.54 0.04 -1.78
CA ALA A 60 -15.23 -0.61 -1.80
C ALA A 60 -14.61 -0.73 -0.40
N ALA A 61 -14.78 0.29 0.46
CA ALA A 61 -14.33 0.24 1.85
C ALA A 61 -14.98 -0.91 2.64
N SER A 62 -16.24 -1.22 2.37
CA SER A 62 -16.95 -2.35 3.00
C SER A 62 -16.50 -3.72 2.49
N LEU A 63 -15.94 -3.79 1.28
CA LEU A 63 -15.42 -5.01 0.67
C LEU A 63 -13.91 -5.23 0.92
N ALA A 64 -13.24 -4.24 1.50
CA ALA A 64 -11.80 -4.21 1.65
C ALA A 64 -11.31 -5.02 2.87
N GLY A 65 -10.02 -5.39 2.83
CA GLY A 65 -9.33 -6.00 3.96
C GLY A 65 -9.08 -7.50 3.81
N ALA A 66 -7.87 -7.92 4.16
CA ALA A 66 -7.50 -9.33 4.31
C ALA A 66 -6.47 -9.45 5.44
N PRO A 67 -6.60 -10.42 6.37
CA PRO A 67 -5.64 -10.56 7.46
C PRO A 67 -4.23 -10.87 6.98
N THR A 68 -3.23 -10.31 7.68
CA THR A 68 -1.80 -10.55 7.40
C THR A 68 -1.35 -11.96 7.73
N ALA A 69 -2.11 -12.71 8.51
CA ALA A 69 -1.87 -14.12 8.82
C ALA A 69 -1.68 -14.99 7.55
N ASN A 70 -2.31 -14.60 6.43
CA ASN A 70 -2.18 -15.30 5.15
C ASN A 70 -1.04 -14.77 4.26
N ALA A 71 -0.23 -13.80 4.72
CA ALA A 71 0.81 -13.17 3.89
C ALA A 71 1.98 -14.11 3.54
N ALA A 72 2.10 -15.26 4.20
CA ALA A 72 3.11 -16.30 3.96
C ALA A 72 2.50 -17.64 3.48
N THR A 73 1.22 -17.65 3.07
CA THR A 73 0.54 -18.85 2.58
C THR A 73 0.22 -18.75 1.09
N LEU A 74 -0.26 -19.85 0.50
CA LEU A 74 -0.75 -19.87 -0.89
C LEU A 74 -1.99 -18.98 -1.10
N ALA A 75 -2.63 -18.49 -0.03
CA ALA A 75 -3.75 -17.56 -0.14
C ALA A 75 -3.32 -16.12 -0.43
N LYS A 76 -2.05 -15.74 -0.21
CA LYS A 76 -1.58 -14.36 -0.42
C LYS A 76 -1.92 -13.79 -1.81
N PRO A 77 -1.74 -14.52 -2.94
CA PRO A 77 -2.05 -13.99 -4.26
C PRO A 77 -3.54 -13.62 -4.43
N LEU A 78 -4.46 -14.31 -3.72
CA LEU A 78 -5.89 -13.97 -3.72
C LEU A 78 -6.15 -12.56 -3.19
N HIS A 79 -5.27 -11.99 -2.36
CA HIS A 79 -5.47 -10.64 -1.82
C HIS A 79 -5.49 -9.59 -2.95
N ILE A 80 -4.60 -9.71 -3.93
CA ILE A 80 -4.57 -8.81 -5.10
C ILE A 80 -5.75 -9.13 -6.03
N GLY A 81 -6.00 -10.40 -6.32
CA GLY A 81 -7.12 -10.80 -7.18
C GLY A 81 -8.47 -10.33 -6.64
N ASN A 82 -8.69 -10.45 -5.33
CA ASN A 82 -9.87 -9.94 -4.66
C ASN A 82 -9.92 -8.42 -4.67
N ALA A 83 -8.80 -7.73 -4.40
CA ALA A 83 -8.77 -6.27 -4.46
C ALA A 83 -9.23 -5.74 -5.83
N THR A 84 -8.73 -6.35 -6.92
CA THR A 84 -9.16 -6.02 -8.28
C THR A 84 -10.65 -6.31 -8.47
N ARG A 85 -11.09 -7.54 -8.18
CA ARG A 85 -12.49 -7.96 -8.39
C ARG A 85 -13.49 -7.11 -7.59
N LEU A 86 -13.24 -6.93 -6.31
CA LEU A 86 -14.17 -6.29 -5.38
C LEU A 86 -14.26 -4.77 -5.62
N GLY A 87 -13.17 -4.11 -6.00
CA GLY A 87 -13.24 -2.71 -6.39
C GLY A 87 -14.00 -2.49 -7.69
N MET A 88 -13.83 -3.38 -8.67
CA MET A 88 -14.62 -3.35 -9.91
C MET A 88 -16.12 -3.55 -9.60
N GLU A 89 -16.46 -4.51 -8.75
CA GLU A 89 -17.82 -4.77 -8.30
C GLU A 89 -18.42 -3.55 -7.60
N ALA A 90 -17.69 -2.89 -6.71
CA ALA A 90 -18.13 -1.66 -6.03
C ALA A 90 -18.48 -0.53 -7.01
N ALA A 91 -17.64 -0.31 -8.04
CA ALA A 91 -17.91 0.69 -9.06
C ALA A 91 -19.13 0.35 -9.92
N LEU A 92 -19.32 -0.93 -10.27
CA LEU A 92 -20.50 -1.38 -11.01
C LEU A 92 -21.79 -1.21 -10.19
N LEU A 93 -21.75 -1.53 -8.89
CA LEU A 93 -22.87 -1.31 -7.99
C LEU A 93 -23.27 0.17 -7.91
N ALA A 94 -22.29 1.07 -7.76
CA ALA A 94 -22.52 2.50 -7.77
C ALA A 94 -23.06 3.00 -9.13
N ALA A 95 -22.57 2.45 -10.24
CA ALA A 95 -23.10 2.74 -11.59
C ALA A 95 -24.59 2.37 -11.70
N HIS A 96 -25.01 1.33 -10.98
CA HIS A 96 -26.40 0.89 -10.85
C HIS A 96 -27.15 1.53 -9.68
N ARG A 97 -26.69 2.68 -9.20
CA ARG A 97 -27.35 3.52 -8.16
C ARG A 97 -27.41 2.87 -6.78
N MET A 98 -26.53 1.93 -6.48
CA MET A 98 -26.31 1.53 -5.09
C MET A 98 -25.63 2.67 -4.33
N GLU A 99 -26.19 3.04 -3.20
CA GLU A 99 -25.65 4.06 -2.31
C GLU A 99 -24.94 3.44 -1.11
N ALA A 100 -23.88 4.10 -0.67
CA ALA A 100 -23.17 3.85 0.58
C ALA A 100 -22.75 5.20 1.19
N ASN A 101 -22.32 5.21 2.44
CA ASN A 101 -22.06 6.46 3.15
C ASN A 101 -20.82 7.19 2.55
N PRO A 102 -20.99 8.38 1.91
CA PRO A 102 -19.85 9.11 1.34
C PRO A 102 -18.90 9.68 2.40
N LEU A 103 -19.32 9.71 3.68
CA LEU A 103 -18.53 10.10 4.85
C LEU A 103 -17.71 8.93 5.44
N PHE A 104 -17.43 7.90 4.64
CA PHE A 104 -16.73 6.68 5.08
C PHE A 104 -15.28 6.91 5.53
N LEU A 105 -14.71 8.10 5.35
CA LEU A 105 -13.36 8.47 5.82
C LEU A 105 -13.37 8.99 7.26
N ASP A 106 -14.26 8.45 8.11
CA ASP A 106 -14.41 8.79 9.53
C ASP A 106 -14.99 10.19 9.82
N ASP A 107 -15.76 10.72 8.86
CA ASP A 107 -16.48 11.99 9.02
C ASP A 107 -17.86 11.82 9.71
N VAL A 108 -18.19 10.59 10.16
CA VAL A 108 -19.42 10.28 10.91
C VAL A 108 -19.11 10.17 12.40
N PRO A 109 -19.64 11.07 13.25
CA PRO A 109 -19.39 11.02 14.69
C PRO A 109 -19.78 9.67 15.32
N GLY A 110 -18.85 9.06 16.05
CA GLY A 110 -19.09 7.82 16.79
C GLY A 110 -19.10 6.53 15.96
N CYS A 111 -18.79 6.60 14.67
CA CYS A 111 -18.66 5.42 13.81
C CYS A 111 -17.24 5.33 13.25
N SER A 112 -16.67 4.11 13.19
CA SER A 112 -15.44 3.87 12.44
C SER A 112 -15.77 3.68 10.97
N GLY A 113 -15.02 4.37 10.12
CA GLY A 113 -15.02 4.24 8.68
C GLY A 113 -13.77 3.51 8.22
N PHE A 114 -12.99 4.16 7.36
CA PHE A 114 -11.76 3.60 6.80
C PHE A 114 -10.64 3.46 7.84
N SER A 115 -10.70 4.19 8.95
CA SER A 115 -9.81 4.06 10.10
C SER A 115 -9.78 2.64 10.68
N ALA A 116 -10.83 1.84 10.48
CA ALA A 116 -10.90 0.46 10.96
C ALA A 116 -9.73 -0.42 10.45
N PHE A 117 -9.09 -0.03 9.35
CA PHE A 117 -7.95 -0.75 8.77
C PHE A 117 -6.58 -0.30 9.32
N TYR A 118 -6.52 0.77 10.11
CA TYR A 118 -5.29 1.46 10.52
C TYR A 118 -5.21 1.61 12.05
N GLY A 119 -4.01 1.52 12.60
CA GLY A 119 -3.73 1.79 14.01
C GLY A 119 -3.61 3.28 14.32
N ASP A 120 -3.09 4.06 13.38
CA ASP A 120 -3.00 5.53 13.44
C ASP A 120 -3.54 6.09 12.11
N TYR A 121 -4.74 6.65 12.14
CA TYR A 121 -5.47 7.12 10.96
C TYR A 121 -5.58 8.64 10.95
N GLN A 122 -4.89 9.29 10.00
CA GLN A 122 -4.81 10.75 9.90
C GLN A 122 -5.10 11.25 8.48
N PRO A 123 -6.36 11.13 8.00
CA PRO A 123 -6.70 11.49 6.63
C PRO A 123 -6.39 12.96 6.35
N SER A 124 -5.86 13.24 5.16
CA SER A 124 -5.68 14.61 4.66
C SER A 124 -6.41 14.80 3.33
N PRO A 125 -6.99 15.98 3.09
CA PRO A 125 -7.63 16.27 1.81
C PRO A 125 -6.66 16.17 0.64
N LEU A 126 -7.11 15.60 -0.47
CA LEU A 126 -6.38 15.65 -1.73
C LEU A 126 -6.49 17.05 -2.33
N ALA A 127 -5.37 17.58 -2.84
CA ALA A 127 -5.36 18.83 -3.59
C ALA A 127 -6.25 18.72 -4.84
N LEU A 128 -7.03 19.77 -5.11
CA LEU A 128 -7.89 19.83 -6.29
C LEU A 128 -7.05 20.00 -7.56
N PRO A 129 -7.47 19.47 -8.73
CA PRO A 129 -6.71 19.54 -9.98
C PRO A 129 -6.42 20.95 -10.49
N ASP A 130 -7.19 21.94 -10.03
CA ASP A 130 -7.05 23.35 -10.41
C ASP A 130 -5.88 24.04 -9.66
N GLN A 131 -5.22 23.32 -8.75
CA GLN A 131 -3.94 23.64 -8.13
C GLN A 131 -2.88 22.74 -8.77
N ASP A 132 -1.64 23.20 -8.92
CA ASP A 132 -0.50 22.44 -9.50
C ASP A 132 -0.41 21.00 -8.97
N TYR A 133 -1.14 20.08 -9.61
CA TYR A 133 -1.32 18.73 -9.12
C TYR A 133 -0.16 17.87 -9.64
N SER A 134 0.76 17.52 -8.75
CA SER A 134 1.86 16.60 -9.05
C SER A 134 1.51 15.20 -8.57
N PHE A 135 1.58 14.20 -9.46
CA PHE A 135 1.32 12.81 -9.10
C PHE A 135 2.36 12.29 -8.09
N LEU A 136 1.96 11.41 -7.17
CA LEU A 136 2.93 10.80 -6.25
C LEU A 136 4.06 10.06 -6.98
N LEU A 137 3.74 9.44 -8.12
CA LEU A 137 4.72 8.69 -8.90
C LEU A 137 5.85 9.58 -9.46
N GLU A 138 5.63 10.89 -9.59
CA GLU A 138 6.67 11.85 -9.97
C GLU A 138 7.66 12.11 -8.83
N LYS A 139 7.24 11.90 -7.58
CA LYS A 139 8.04 12.13 -6.38
C LYS A 139 8.59 10.85 -5.77
N GLN A 140 7.95 9.71 -6.03
CA GLN A 140 8.28 8.41 -5.46
C GLN A 140 8.17 7.32 -6.53
N ASP A 141 9.32 6.77 -6.91
CA ASP A 141 9.40 5.66 -7.86
C ASP A 141 9.04 4.31 -7.21
N ILE A 142 8.86 3.28 -8.04
CA ILE A 142 8.57 1.90 -7.65
C ILE A 142 9.82 1.01 -7.72
N ALA A 143 9.88 0.01 -6.85
CA ALA A 143 10.92 -1.00 -6.91
C ALA A 143 10.52 -2.16 -7.85
N PHE A 144 11.37 -2.46 -8.83
CA PHE A 144 11.27 -3.69 -9.63
C PHE A 144 12.05 -4.83 -8.97
N LYS A 145 11.41 -5.99 -8.81
CA LYS A 145 12.03 -7.14 -8.17
C LYS A 145 13.01 -7.82 -9.12
N ARG A 146 14.18 -8.18 -8.59
CA ARG A 146 15.20 -8.98 -9.29
C ARG A 146 14.86 -10.48 -9.22
N PHE A 147 14.18 -10.91 -8.17
CA PHE A 147 13.76 -12.30 -7.95
C PHE A 147 12.45 -12.38 -7.15
N PRO A 148 11.66 -13.48 -7.26
CA PRO A 148 10.31 -13.56 -6.70
C PRO A 148 10.31 -13.83 -5.18
N ALA A 149 10.77 -12.87 -4.39
CA ALA A 149 10.75 -12.92 -2.92
C ALA A 149 10.12 -11.65 -2.32
N HIS A 150 9.95 -11.64 -0.99
CA HIS A 150 9.64 -10.40 -0.26
C HIS A 150 10.70 -9.34 -0.56
N LEU A 151 10.32 -8.06 -0.64
CA LEU A 151 11.26 -7.01 -1.03
C LEU A 151 12.44 -6.95 -0.06
N GLY A 152 12.20 -7.11 1.25
CA GLY A 152 13.24 -7.20 2.29
C GLY A 152 14.35 -8.23 1.99
N MET A 153 14.03 -9.33 1.28
CA MET A 153 15.01 -10.35 0.91
C MET A 153 16.00 -9.85 -0.15
N HIS A 154 15.69 -8.79 -0.89
CA HIS A 154 16.60 -8.22 -1.88
C HIS A 154 17.83 -7.61 -1.21
N TRP A 155 17.67 -6.92 -0.08
CA TRP A 155 18.81 -6.42 0.71
C TRP A 155 19.62 -7.56 1.32
N VAL A 156 18.95 -8.59 1.84
CA VAL A 156 19.63 -9.77 2.40
C VAL A 156 20.47 -10.47 1.32
N ALA A 157 19.90 -10.69 0.13
CA ALA A 157 20.62 -11.31 -0.98
C ALA A 157 21.80 -10.45 -1.46
N ASP A 158 21.62 -9.13 -1.54
CA ASP A 158 22.67 -8.19 -1.95
C ASP A 158 23.87 -8.22 -0.99
N ALA A 159 23.59 -8.13 0.32
CA ALA A 159 24.59 -8.24 1.38
C ALA A 159 25.28 -9.62 1.38
N ALA A 160 24.52 -10.70 1.22
CA ALA A 160 25.06 -12.06 1.18
C ALA A 160 26.00 -12.28 -0.01
N ILE A 161 25.64 -11.76 -1.19
CA ILE A 161 26.50 -11.81 -2.38
C ILE A 161 27.81 -11.03 -2.15
N SER A 162 27.71 -9.84 -1.56
CA SER A 162 28.89 -9.02 -1.23
C SER A 162 29.85 -9.74 -0.28
N VAL A 163 29.35 -10.32 0.81
CA VAL A 163 30.16 -11.09 1.77
C VAL A 163 30.73 -12.35 1.13
N ARG A 164 29.94 -13.10 0.36
CA ARG A 164 30.41 -14.30 -0.35
C ARG A 164 31.59 -13.97 -1.27
N ASN A 165 31.51 -12.88 -2.02
CA ASN A 165 32.58 -12.48 -2.93
C ASN A 165 33.86 -12.09 -2.17
N ARG A 166 33.75 -11.45 -1.00
CA ARG A 166 34.91 -11.17 -0.14
C ARG A 166 35.60 -12.45 0.34
N VAL A 167 34.82 -13.45 0.78
CA VAL A 167 35.36 -14.75 1.20
C VAL A 167 36.08 -15.44 0.06
N ILE A 168 35.48 -15.48 -1.13
CA ILE A 168 36.10 -16.08 -2.32
C ILE A 168 37.39 -15.35 -2.70
N ASN A 169 37.41 -14.02 -2.66
CA ASN A 169 38.61 -13.25 -2.97
C ASN A 169 39.75 -13.48 -1.96
N MET A 170 39.43 -13.75 -0.69
CA MET A 170 40.42 -14.02 0.35
C MET A 170 40.91 -15.47 0.35
N MET A 171 40.03 -16.43 0.11
CA MET A 171 40.30 -17.87 0.30
C MET A 171 40.40 -18.66 -1.03
N GLY A 172 40.03 -18.05 -2.16
CA GLY A 172 40.00 -18.69 -3.48
C GLY A 172 38.76 -19.55 -3.76
N PHE A 173 37.98 -19.90 -2.74
CA PHE A 173 36.75 -20.68 -2.85
C PHE A 173 35.78 -20.37 -1.71
N PHE A 174 34.52 -20.79 -1.85
CA PHE A 174 33.51 -20.68 -0.80
C PHE A 174 33.19 -22.08 -0.25
N ASN A 175 33.49 -22.32 1.02
CA ASN A 175 33.18 -23.58 1.71
C ASN A 175 32.15 -23.35 2.83
N PRO A 176 30.88 -23.76 2.63
CA PRO A 176 29.85 -23.63 3.66
C PRO A 176 30.19 -24.37 4.96
N ALA A 177 30.93 -25.47 4.90
CA ALA A 177 31.27 -26.26 6.08
C ALA A 177 32.26 -25.56 7.02
N ALA A 178 32.94 -24.51 6.56
CA ALA A 178 33.86 -23.70 7.37
C ALA A 178 33.15 -22.53 8.10
N ILE A 179 31.86 -22.33 7.85
CA ILE A 179 31.08 -21.23 8.45
C ILE A 179 30.57 -21.67 9.83
N CYS A 180 31.07 -21.03 10.89
CA CYS A 180 30.60 -21.29 12.25
C CYS A 180 29.21 -20.70 12.53
N SER A 181 28.93 -19.50 12.01
CA SER A 181 27.66 -18.82 12.19
C SER A 181 27.41 -17.78 11.09
N VAL A 182 26.13 -17.46 10.86
CA VAL A 182 25.68 -16.37 9.99
C VAL A 182 24.74 -15.50 10.81
N LEU A 183 25.09 -14.22 10.95
CA LEU A 183 24.28 -13.25 11.68
C LEU A 183 23.70 -12.24 10.70
N VAL A 184 22.37 -12.15 10.67
CA VAL A 184 21.65 -11.13 9.90
C VAL A 184 21.14 -10.08 10.88
N LEU A 185 21.77 -8.91 10.87
CA LEU A 185 21.39 -7.80 11.74
C LEU A 185 20.42 -6.88 11.02
N TRP A 186 19.39 -6.45 11.75
CA TRP A 186 18.55 -5.34 11.34
C TRP A 186 19.09 -4.10 12.05
N ILE A 187 19.71 -3.19 11.28
CA ILE A 187 20.18 -1.91 11.82
C ILE A 187 19.05 -0.92 11.61
N LEU A 188 18.40 -0.53 12.70
CA LEU A 188 17.56 0.67 12.71
C LEU A 188 18.51 1.87 12.71
N GLU A 189 18.64 2.56 11.59
CA GLU A 189 19.04 3.97 11.67
C GLU A 189 17.89 4.70 12.36
N GLU A 190 18.16 5.34 13.50
CA GLU A 190 17.24 6.31 14.07
C GLU A 190 16.93 7.36 12.99
N ALA A 191 15.65 7.54 12.67
CA ALA A 191 15.24 8.62 11.80
C ALA A 191 15.80 9.94 12.39
N PRO A 192 16.37 10.85 11.57
CA PRO A 192 16.86 12.12 12.07
C PRO A 192 15.69 12.84 12.75
N GLN A 193 15.82 13.06 14.07
CA GLN A 193 14.88 13.85 14.85
C GLN A 193 14.72 15.21 14.16
N PRO A 194 13.48 15.71 13.94
CA PRO A 194 13.30 17.04 13.38
C PRO A 194 14.01 18.03 14.31
N ARG A 195 15.01 18.75 13.78
CA ARG A 195 15.61 19.88 14.47
C ARG A 195 14.48 20.88 14.72
N LEU A 196 14.03 20.97 15.98
CA LEU A 196 13.26 22.11 16.44
C LEU A 196 14.13 23.34 16.17
N ALA A 197 13.70 24.17 15.23
CA ALA A 197 14.29 25.49 15.04
C ALA A 197 14.06 26.31 16.33
N PRO A 198 15.02 27.18 16.72
CA PRO A 198 14.90 28.03 17.90
C PRO A 198 13.72 29.02 17.80
#